data_AF-A0A7S2JSR7-F1
#
_entry.id   AF-A0A7S2JSR7-F1
#
_cell.length_a   1.000
_cell.length_b   1.000
_cell.length_c   1.000
_cell.angle_alpha   90.00
_cell.angle_beta   90.00
_cell.angle_gamma   90.00
#
_symmetry.space_group_name_H-M   'P 1'
#
loop_
_entity.id
_entity.type
_entity.pdbx_description
1 polymer ?
#
loop_
_entity_poly.entity_id
_entity_poly.type
_entity_poly.pdbx_seq_one_letter_code
_entity_poly.pdbx_strand_id
1 'polypeptide(L)'
;MFKKIVLATLLASAAAFAPSATFGVRTNTALSFEYGEFDDELWDNEAKKVVYEKWDPNSPRTTRNFNPFETFKGNSPDASGIYPGENRYKDPIRGDVSFKQMMEEKAEIEERNANPKDGDVPGAPGCKN
;
A
#
# COMPACT_ATOMS: atom_id res chain seq x y z
N MET A 1 -57.30 12.55 -40.01
CA MET A 1 -56.49 12.23 -38.81
C MET A 1 -56.42 10.70 -38.69
N PHE A 2 -55.38 10.08 -38.11
CA PHE A 2 -55.16 8.61 -37.94
C PHE A 2 -54.29 7.80 -38.92
N LYS A 3 -53.69 8.34 -39.99
CA LYS A 3 -52.73 7.54 -40.82
C LYS A 3 -51.25 7.78 -40.55
N LYS A 4 -50.88 8.91 -39.93
CA LYS A 4 -49.47 9.26 -39.68
C LYS A 4 -48.93 8.85 -38.31
N ILE A 5 -49.81 8.46 -37.38
CA ILE A 5 -49.43 8.11 -36.00
C ILE A 5 -48.94 6.65 -35.88
N VAL A 6 -49.40 5.76 -36.79
CA VAL A 6 -49.09 4.31 -36.71
C VAL A 6 -47.65 3.99 -37.13
N LEU A 7 -46.99 4.81 -37.95
CA LEU A 7 -45.63 4.53 -38.41
C LEU A 7 -44.55 4.83 -37.34
N ALA A 8 -44.86 5.73 -36.40
CA ALA A 8 -43.90 6.12 -35.35
C ALA A 8 -43.80 5.10 -34.20
N THR A 9 -44.81 4.23 -34.02
CA THR A 9 -44.84 3.27 -32.91
C THR A 9 -44.19 1.94 -33.23
N LEU A 10 -43.95 1.60 -34.51
CA LEU A 10 -43.39 0.30 -34.91
C LEU A 10 -41.85 0.28 -34.95
N LEU A 11 -41.19 1.45 -34.98
CA LEU A 11 -39.73 1.59 -34.94
C LEU A 11 -39.15 1.59 -33.51
N ALA A 12 -39.98 1.73 -32.47
CA ALA A 12 -39.53 1.86 -31.10
C ALA A 12 -39.32 0.52 -30.36
N SER A 13 -39.78 -0.61 -30.91
CA SER A 13 -39.77 -1.91 -30.23
C SER A 13 -38.50 -2.75 -30.46
N ALA A 14 -37.61 -2.37 -31.37
CA ALA A 14 -36.42 -3.17 -31.71
C ALA A 14 -35.18 -2.89 -30.82
N ALA A 15 -35.15 -1.78 -30.08
CA ALA A 15 -33.97 -1.40 -29.28
C ALA A 15 -33.95 -2.02 -27.87
N ALA A 16 -35.07 -2.58 -27.39
CA ALA A 16 -35.18 -3.15 -26.04
C ALA A 16 -34.51 -4.53 -25.88
N PHE A 17 -34.10 -5.16 -26.98
CA PHE A 17 -33.39 -6.46 -27.00
C PHE A 17 -31.98 -6.37 -27.59
N ALA A 18 -31.44 -5.16 -27.79
CA ALA A 18 -30.02 -5.03 -28.08
C ALA A 18 -29.24 -5.37 -26.81
N PRO A 19 -28.24 -6.29 -26.84
CA PRO A 19 -27.39 -6.52 -25.70
C PRO A 19 -26.74 -5.19 -25.32
N SER A 20 -27.00 -4.71 -24.11
CA SER A 20 -26.34 -3.53 -23.58
C SER A 20 -24.84 -3.79 -23.65
N ALA A 21 -24.11 -3.05 -24.50
CA ALA A 21 -22.65 -3.18 -24.64
C ALA A 21 -21.89 -2.94 -23.31
N THR A 22 -22.61 -2.49 -22.27
CA THR A 22 -22.12 -2.18 -20.94
C THR A 22 -22.36 -3.32 -19.92
N PHE A 23 -23.21 -4.33 -20.21
CA PHE A 23 -23.44 -5.43 -19.27
C PHE A 23 -22.26 -6.42 -19.33
N GLY A 24 -21.35 -6.31 -18.36
CA GLY A 24 -20.18 -7.19 -18.25
C GLY A 24 -18.84 -6.52 -18.58
N VAL A 25 -18.83 -5.22 -18.92
CA VAL A 25 -17.57 -4.45 -18.96
C VAL A 25 -17.13 -4.23 -17.51
N ARG A 26 -16.22 -5.08 -17.03
CA ARG A 26 -15.50 -4.81 -15.78
C ARG A 26 -14.71 -3.54 -16.01
N THR A 27 -15.08 -2.46 -15.34
CA THR A 27 -14.25 -1.26 -15.26
C THR A 27 -12.93 -1.65 -14.62
N ASN A 28 -11.87 -1.72 -15.42
CA ASN A 28 -10.53 -1.94 -14.91
C ASN A 28 -10.10 -0.64 -14.22
N THR A 29 -10.38 -0.49 -12.93
CA THR A 29 -9.80 0.60 -12.14
C THR A 29 -8.32 0.29 -11.99
N ALA A 30 -7.52 0.74 -12.95
CA ALA A 30 -6.08 0.79 -12.79
C ALA A 30 -5.77 1.76 -11.64
N LEU A 31 -5.77 1.22 -10.42
CA LEU A 31 -5.19 1.89 -9.27
C LEU A 31 -3.68 1.80 -9.49
N SER A 32 -3.09 2.87 -10.04
CA SER A 32 -1.64 3.04 -10.09
C SER A 32 -1.13 2.95 -8.66
N PHE A 33 -0.55 1.79 -8.35
CA PHE A 33 0.06 1.53 -7.06
C PHE A 33 1.47 2.11 -7.07
N GLU A 34 1.77 2.92 -6.07
CA GLU A 34 3.10 3.50 -5.89
C GLU A 34 3.84 2.72 -4.82
N TYR A 35 5.02 2.21 -5.17
CA TYR A 35 5.92 1.56 -4.23
C TYR A 35 6.64 2.58 -3.33
N GLY A 36 7.23 2.09 -2.26
CA GLY A 36 8.00 2.88 -1.30
C GLY A 36 9.22 3.55 -1.91
N GLU A 37 9.83 4.45 -1.15
CA GLU A 37 10.96 5.27 -1.62
C GLU A 37 12.20 4.43 -1.97
N PHE A 38 12.44 3.37 -1.22
CA PHE A 38 13.59 2.47 -1.39
C PHE A 38 13.20 1.15 -2.09
N ASP A 39 12.14 1.16 -2.91
CA ASP A 39 11.76 -0.01 -3.70
C ASP A 39 12.83 -0.35 -4.74
N ASP A 40 13.16 -1.63 -4.87
CA ASP A 40 14.26 -2.14 -5.70
C ASP A 40 15.65 -1.54 -5.34
N GLU A 41 15.79 -0.88 -4.17
CA GLU A 41 17.05 -0.38 -3.62
C GLU A 41 17.50 -1.19 -2.39
N LEU A 42 18.69 -0.87 -1.87
CA LEU A 42 19.24 -1.50 -0.67
C LEU A 42 18.40 -1.14 0.56
N TRP A 43 17.82 -2.14 1.21
CA TRP A 43 17.00 -2.00 2.40
C TRP A 43 17.79 -2.29 3.67
N ASP A 44 18.75 -1.40 3.95
CA ASP A 44 19.58 -1.44 5.15
C ASP A 44 18.99 -0.60 6.29
N ASN A 45 19.72 -0.52 7.41
CA ASN A 45 19.28 0.23 8.57
C ASN A 45 19.29 1.76 8.34
N GLU A 46 20.13 2.27 7.45
CA GLU A 46 20.14 3.70 7.08
C GLU A 46 18.86 4.08 6.32
N ALA A 47 18.48 3.29 5.31
CA ALA A 47 17.23 3.46 4.59
C ALA A 47 16.01 3.42 5.54
N LYS A 48 16.00 2.47 6.49
CA LYS A 48 14.94 2.38 7.50
C LYS A 48 14.89 3.60 8.41
N LYS A 49 16.02 4.20 8.79
CA LYS A 49 16.03 5.44 9.57
C LYS A 49 15.42 6.60 8.80
N VAL A 50 15.73 6.74 7.51
CA VAL A 50 15.15 7.79 6.64
C VAL A 50 13.63 7.65 6.57
N VAL A 51 13.12 6.42 6.38
CA VAL A 51 11.68 6.16 6.36
C VAL A 51 11.07 6.41 7.75
N TYR A 52 11.71 5.96 8.83
CA TYR A 52 11.22 6.18 10.19
C TYR A 52 11.20 7.68 10.55
N GLU A 53 12.15 8.48 10.09
CA GLU A 53 12.17 9.93 10.31
C GLU A 53 11.00 10.63 9.60
N LYS A 54 10.66 10.19 8.38
CA LYS A 54 9.52 10.71 7.60
C LYS A 54 8.16 10.19 8.08
N TRP A 55 8.15 9.05 8.77
CA TRP A 55 6.92 8.42 9.24
C TRP A 55 6.17 9.31 10.25
N ASP A 56 4.89 9.50 9.99
CA ASP A 56 3.91 10.13 10.88
C ASP A 56 2.96 9.04 11.44
N PRO A 57 3.03 8.73 12.75
CA PRO A 57 2.17 7.73 13.38
C PRO A 57 0.68 8.05 13.34
N ASN A 58 0.31 9.34 13.28
CA ASN A 58 -1.09 9.79 13.32
C ASN A 58 -1.78 9.73 11.96
N SER A 59 -1.01 9.69 10.88
CA SER A 59 -1.52 9.57 9.52
C SER A 59 -1.75 8.10 9.14
N PRO A 60 -2.75 7.78 8.28
CA PRO A 60 -2.99 6.41 7.85
C PRO A 60 -1.75 5.77 7.21
N ARG A 61 -1.61 4.45 7.41
CA ARG A 61 -0.56 3.67 6.77
C ARG A 61 -0.68 3.74 5.25
N THR A 62 0.44 4.05 4.59
CA THR A 62 0.58 3.98 3.13
C THR A 62 1.97 3.45 2.77
N THR A 63 2.24 3.23 1.49
CA THR A 63 3.57 2.84 1.01
C THR A 63 4.66 3.88 1.25
N ARG A 64 4.27 5.12 1.61
CA ARG A 64 5.16 6.23 1.96
C ARG A 64 5.02 6.70 3.41
N ASN A 65 4.09 6.14 4.17
CA ASN A 65 3.88 6.45 5.58
C ASN A 65 3.68 5.16 6.37
N PHE A 66 4.76 4.59 6.88
CA PHE A 66 4.75 3.38 7.69
C PHE A 66 5.94 3.34 8.64
N ASN A 67 5.82 2.59 9.73
CA ASN A 67 6.94 2.33 10.62
C ASN A 67 7.77 1.13 10.08
N PRO A 68 9.03 1.32 9.64
CA PRO A 68 9.88 0.25 9.11
C PRO A 68 10.46 -0.68 10.18
N PHE A 69 10.36 -0.30 11.46
CA PHE A 69 10.88 -1.07 12.60
C PHE A 69 9.80 -1.83 13.38
N GLU A 70 8.53 -1.63 13.03
CA GLU A 70 7.46 -2.41 13.62
C GLU A 70 7.51 -3.87 13.09
N THR A 71 6.97 -4.81 13.85
CA THR A 71 6.87 -6.22 13.43
C THR A 71 5.43 -6.70 13.47
N PHE A 72 4.91 -7.26 12.38
CA PHE A 72 3.59 -7.89 12.35
C PHE A 72 3.75 -9.41 12.17
N LYS A 73 3.15 -10.20 13.07
CA LYS A 73 3.29 -11.67 13.11
C LYS A 73 4.75 -12.15 13.13
N GLY A 74 5.64 -11.37 13.75
CA GLY A 74 7.07 -11.68 13.86
C GLY A 74 7.93 -11.30 12.64
N ASN A 75 7.35 -10.71 11.60
CA ASN A 75 8.08 -10.27 10.42
C ASN A 75 8.14 -8.74 10.33
N SER A 76 9.21 -8.22 9.74
CA SER A 76 9.33 -6.82 9.33
C SER A 76 8.69 -6.59 7.96
N PRO A 77 8.22 -5.36 7.67
CA PRO A 77 7.73 -5.01 6.34
C PRO A 77 8.87 -4.87 5.32
N ASP A 78 8.52 -4.87 4.03
CA ASP A 78 9.41 -4.49 2.93
C ASP A 78 9.65 -2.97 2.86
N ALA A 79 10.41 -2.53 1.86
CA ALA A 79 10.69 -1.12 1.59
C ALA A 79 9.45 -0.28 1.24
N SER A 80 8.30 -0.93 1.02
CA SER A 80 6.99 -0.30 0.76
C SER A 80 6.02 -0.45 1.93
N GLY A 81 6.47 -0.94 3.09
CA GLY A 81 5.60 -1.11 4.26
C GLY A 81 4.64 -2.31 4.16
N ILE A 82 4.88 -3.24 3.25
CA ILE A 82 4.03 -4.42 3.00
C ILE A 82 4.64 -5.63 3.70
N TYR A 83 3.80 -6.46 4.33
CA TYR A 83 4.27 -7.65 5.04
C TYR A 83 4.34 -8.89 4.14
N PRO A 84 5.22 -9.86 4.47
CA PRO A 84 5.23 -11.15 3.81
C PRO A 84 3.84 -11.79 3.79
N GLY A 85 3.39 -12.19 2.60
CA GLY A 85 2.07 -12.80 2.37
C GLY A 85 0.94 -11.80 2.07
N GLU A 86 1.19 -10.50 2.12
CA GLU A 86 0.27 -9.48 1.60
C GLU A 86 0.45 -9.29 0.09
N ASN A 87 -0.58 -8.71 -0.55
CA ASN A 87 -0.53 -8.45 -1.99
C ASN A 87 0.57 -7.42 -2.31
N ARG A 88 1.34 -7.67 -3.37
CA ARG A 88 2.44 -6.81 -3.87
C ARG A 88 3.69 -6.74 -2.97
N TYR A 89 3.80 -7.62 -1.97
CA TYR A 89 5.03 -7.79 -1.20
C TYR A 89 6.22 -8.09 -2.12
N LYS A 90 7.34 -7.40 -1.87
CA LYS A 90 8.62 -7.66 -2.53
C LYS A 90 9.69 -7.98 -1.48
N ASP A 91 10.47 -9.03 -1.73
CA ASP A 91 11.64 -9.35 -0.91
C ASP A 91 12.68 -8.21 -1.03
N PRO A 92 13.05 -7.53 0.08
CA PRO A 92 13.99 -6.43 0.00
C PRO A 92 15.41 -6.88 -0.35
N ILE A 93 16.14 -6.06 -1.10
CA ILE A 93 17.57 -6.25 -1.31
C ILE A 93 18.28 -5.96 0.02
N ARG A 94 18.93 -6.96 0.60
CA ARG A 94 19.60 -6.82 1.90
C ARG A 94 21.09 -6.63 1.72
N GLY A 95 21.67 -5.76 2.54
CA GLY A 95 23.12 -5.60 2.62
C GLY A 95 23.78 -6.75 3.40
N ASP A 96 25.11 -6.71 3.43
CA ASP A 96 25.89 -7.61 4.27
C ASP A 96 25.63 -7.35 5.75
N VAL A 97 25.57 -8.42 6.53
CA VAL A 97 25.40 -8.37 7.99
C VAL A 97 26.71 -8.77 8.64
N SER A 98 27.31 -7.85 9.40
CA SER A 98 28.50 -8.10 10.22
C SER A 98 28.19 -7.98 11.72
N PHE A 99 28.96 -8.68 12.55
CA PHE A 99 28.80 -8.60 14.02
C PHE A 99 28.93 -7.16 14.54
N LYS A 100 29.79 -6.36 13.92
CA LYS A 100 29.95 -4.94 14.26
C LYS A 100 28.66 -4.16 14.01
N GLN A 101 28.06 -4.30 12.82
CA GLN A 101 26.79 -3.65 12.48
C GLN A 101 25.66 -4.10 13.41
N MET A 102 25.60 -5.39 13.78
CA MET A 102 24.59 -5.88 14.71
C MET A 102 24.69 -5.23 16.11
N MET A 103 25.89 -4.95 16.59
CA MET A 103 26.09 -4.25 17.88
C MET A 103 25.71 -2.77 17.80
N GLU A 104 25.99 -2.12 16.66
CA GLU A 104 25.59 -0.73 16.39
C GLU A 104 24.05 -0.63 16.28
N GLU A 105 23.41 -1.48 15.48
CA GLU A 105 21.95 -1.54 15.36
C GLU A 105 21.27 -1.83 16.69
N LYS A 106 21.86 -2.68 17.54
CA LYS A 106 21.33 -2.96 18.88
C LYS A 106 21.28 -1.71 19.75
N ALA A 107 22.34 -0.90 19.76
CA ALA A 107 22.37 0.34 20.52
C ALA A 107 21.30 1.33 20.02
N GLU A 108 21.11 1.40 18.71
CA GLU A 108 20.09 2.27 18.10
C GLU A 108 18.66 1.78 18.35
N ILE A 109 18.45 0.47 18.39
CA ILE A 109 17.16 -0.12 18.79
C ILE A 109 16.85 0.26 20.24
N GLU A 110 17.84 0.15 21.14
CA GLU A 110 17.69 0.55 22.55
C GLU A 110 17.37 2.06 22.67
N GLU A 111 18.05 2.91 21.91
CA GLU A 111 17.80 4.35 21.88
C GLU A 111 16.40 4.70 21.33
N ARG A 112 15.97 4.07 20.23
CA ARG A 112 14.63 4.27 19.66
C ARG A 112 13.54 3.77 20.60
N ASN A 113 13.74 2.63 21.26
CA ASN A 113 12.76 2.10 22.21
C ASN A 113 12.68 2.95 23.48
N ALA A 114 13.76 3.62 23.87
CA ALA A 114 13.76 4.57 24.97
C ALA A 114 13.08 5.91 24.60
N ASN A 115 13.15 6.30 23.32
CA ASN A 115 12.58 7.54 22.79
C ASN A 115 11.70 7.26 21.55
N PRO A 116 10.58 6.54 21.70
CA PRO A 116 9.67 6.31 20.59
C PRO A 116 9.07 7.63 20.12
N LYS A 117 8.75 7.74 18.82
CA LYS A 117 8.04 8.91 18.31
C LYS A 117 6.68 9.08 18.98
N ASP A 118 6.28 10.33 19.21
CA ASP A 118 4.96 10.65 19.77
C ASP A 118 3.85 10.07 18.89
N GLY A 119 3.06 9.15 19.46
CA GLY A 119 2.01 8.43 18.73
C GLY A 119 2.40 7.03 18.24
N ASP A 120 3.65 6.59 18.43
CA ASP A 120 4.07 5.19 18.23
C ASP A 120 3.51 4.29 19.36
N VAL A 121 2.19 4.16 19.36
CA VAL A 121 1.41 3.33 20.28
C VAL A 121 0.76 2.18 19.52
N PRO A 122 0.49 1.03 20.18
CA PRO A 122 -0.29 -0.03 19.56
C PRO A 122 -1.63 0.51 19.03
N GLY A 123 -1.95 0.24 17.76
CA GLY A 123 -3.15 0.74 17.09
C GLY A 123 -3.01 2.12 16.43
N ALA A 124 -1.81 2.70 16.38
CA ALA A 124 -1.59 3.96 15.65
C ALA A 124 -1.97 3.83 14.17
N PRO A 125 -2.62 4.84 13.55
CA PRO A 125 -3.05 4.78 12.15
C PRO A 125 -1.94 4.45 11.15
N GLY A 126 -0.70 4.87 11.42
CA GLY A 126 0.48 4.61 10.60
C GLY A 126 1.09 3.21 10.81
N CYS A 127 0.68 2.50 11.86
CA CYS A 127 1.15 1.16 12.22
C CYS A 127 0.20 0.07 11.72
N LYS A 128 0.68 -1.16 11.66
CA LYS A 128 -0.14 -2.33 11.34
C LYS A 128 -0.72 -3.01 12.59
N ASN A 129 0.01 -2.94 13.70
CA ASN A 129 -0.35 -3.54 15.00
C ASN A 129 -1.28 -2.67 15.82
#